data_AF-A0A7Z1S9C0-F1
#
_entry.id   AF-A0A7Z1S9C0-F1
#
_cell.length_a   1.000
_cell.length_b   1.000
_cell.length_c   1.000
_cell.angle_alpha   90.00
_cell.angle_beta   90.00
_cell.angle_gamma   90.00
#
_symmetry.space_group_name_H-M   'P 1'
#
loop_
_entity.id
_entity.type
_entity.pdbx_description
1 polymer ?
#
loop_
_entity_poly.entity_id
_entity_poly.type
_entity_poly.pdbx_seq_one_letter_code
_entity_poly.pdbx_strand_id
1 'polypeptide(L)'
;QPVITVDNPDQLPDGNTPGTTEVDVTVTYPDGTKDHVKVPVTEGEEADNDAYDPNVEEVNKDHGTPTTEEDVTGAVTVPDYPSEK
;
A
#
# COMPACT_ATOMS: atom_id res chain seq x y z
N GLN A 1 20.21 28.91 -13.07
CA GLN A 1 19.24 27.82 -12.88
C GLN A 1 18.59 28.00 -11.52
N PRO A 2 17.28 27.81 -11.36
CA PRO A 2 16.65 27.85 -10.05
C PRO A 2 17.12 26.68 -9.17
N VAL A 3 17.08 26.87 -7.85
CA VAL A 3 17.36 25.85 -6.83
C VAL A 3 16.04 25.51 -6.14
N ILE A 4 15.76 24.21 -5.98
CA ILE A 4 14.54 23.73 -5.32
C ILE A 4 14.95 23.12 -3.98
N THR A 5 14.25 23.48 -2.91
CA THR A 5 14.45 22.94 -1.57
C THR A 5 13.13 22.51 -0.97
N VAL A 6 13.11 21.37 -0.28
CA VAL A 6 12.00 20.98 0.59
C VAL A 6 12.05 21.84 1.85
N ASP A 7 10.92 22.43 2.22
CA ASP A 7 10.86 23.40 3.33
C ASP A 7 10.92 22.70 4.70
N ASN A 8 10.23 21.56 4.82
CA ASN A 8 10.26 20.72 6.01
C ASN A 8 10.36 19.23 5.63
N PRO A 9 11.51 18.57 5.85
CA PRO A 9 11.67 17.15 5.53
C PRO A 9 10.78 16.22 6.36
N ASP A 10 10.27 16.67 7.52
CA ASP A 10 9.34 15.88 8.33
C ASP A 10 7.94 15.75 7.69
N GLN A 11 7.68 16.47 6.58
CA GLN A 11 6.45 16.33 5.78
C GLN A 11 6.53 15.19 4.76
N LEU A 12 7.70 14.59 4.55
CA LEU A 12 7.83 13.48 3.61
C LEU A 12 7.13 12.24 4.19
N PRO A 13 6.32 11.52 3.38
CA PRO A 13 5.66 10.31 3.84
C PRO A 13 6.70 9.17 4.02
N ASP A 14 6.33 8.15 4.78
CA ASP A 14 7.25 7.13 5.30
C ASP A 14 7.50 5.94 4.34
N GLY A 15 6.81 5.90 3.21
CA GLY A 15 6.87 4.84 2.22
C GLY A 15 6.01 3.61 2.53
N ASN A 16 5.31 3.59 3.67
CA ASN A 16 4.60 2.41 4.17
C ASN A 16 3.11 2.67 4.44
N THR A 17 2.66 3.92 4.39
CA THR A 17 1.28 4.29 4.72
C THR A 17 0.59 4.85 3.48
N PRO A 18 -0.34 4.09 2.86
CA PRO A 18 -1.05 4.57 1.69
C PRO A 18 -1.75 5.90 1.94
N GLY A 19 -1.68 6.80 0.98
CA GLY A 19 -2.26 8.13 1.13
C GLY A 19 -1.62 9.17 0.21
N THR A 20 -2.09 10.41 0.34
CA THR A 20 -1.50 11.55 -0.36
C THR A 20 -1.14 12.63 0.65
N THR A 21 0.10 13.09 0.57
CA THR A 21 0.66 14.14 1.44
C THR A 21 1.14 15.30 0.59
N GLU A 22 0.76 16.52 0.97
CA GLU A 22 1.22 17.75 0.32
C GLU A 22 2.54 18.22 0.95
N VAL A 23 3.63 18.24 0.17
CA VAL A 23 4.96 18.66 0.61
C VAL A 23 5.23 20.10 0.19
N ASP A 24 5.62 20.95 1.13
CA ASP A 24 5.98 22.35 0.86
C ASP A 24 7.42 22.43 0.30
N VAL A 25 7.57 23.10 -0.85
CA VAL A 25 8.87 23.36 -1.49
C VAL A 25 9.06 24.84 -1.81
N THR A 26 10.29 25.33 -1.62
CA THR A 26 10.74 26.64 -2.07
C THR A 26 11.52 26.52 -3.37
N VAL A 27 11.12 27.30 -4.37
CA VAL A 27 11.88 27.52 -5.62
C VAL A 27 12.61 28.85 -5.51
N THR A 28 13.94 28.83 -5.55
CA THR A 28 14.78 30.04 -5.53
C THR A 28 15.35 30.31 -6.92
N TYR A 29 15.00 31.45 -7.53
CA TYR A 29 15.47 31.84 -8.85
C TYR A 29 16.86 32.49 -8.80
N PRO A 30 17.58 32.59 -9.94
CA PRO A 30 18.90 33.24 -9.98
C PRO A 30 18.91 34.71 -9.56
N ASP A 31 17.78 35.41 -9.67
CA ASP A 31 17.60 36.80 -9.23
C ASP A 31 17.32 36.94 -7.73
N GLY A 32 17.25 35.82 -7.00
CA GLY A 32 17.00 35.75 -5.57
C GLY A 32 15.53 35.77 -5.18
N THR A 33 14.60 35.91 -6.13
CA THR A 33 13.17 35.77 -5.85
C THR A 33 12.82 34.32 -5.48
N LYS A 34 11.71 34.14 -4.77
CA LYS A 34 11.26 32.84 -4.27
C LYS A 34 9.78 32.63 -4.51
N ASP A 35 9.44 31.41 -4.91
CA ASP A 35 8.07 30.89 -4.92
C ASP A 35 7.94 29.73 -3.94
N HIS A 36 6.78 29.62 -3.29
CA HIS A 36 6.41 28.47 -2.45
C HIS A 36 5.30 27.69 -3.14
N VAL A 37 5.49 26.37 -3.28
CA VAL A 37 4.56 25.47 -3.97
C VAL A 37 4.33 24.24 -3.11
N LYS A 38 3.11 23.70 -3.14
CA LYS A 38 2.77 22.41 -2.56
C LYS A 38 2.77 21.34 -3.64
N VAL A 39 3.49 20.25 -3.40
CA VAL A 39 3.60 19.12 -4.32
C VAL A 39 2.97 17.89 -3.67
N PRO A 40 1.95 17.26 -4.29
CA PRO A 40 1.39 16.02 -3.79
C PRO A 40 2.38 14.86 -3.98
N VAL A 41 2.58 14.09 -2.93
CA VAL A 41 3.26 12.79 -2.95
C VAL A 41 2.23 11.73 -2.59
N THR A 42 2.06 10.75 -3.47
CA THR A 42 1.08 9.66 -3.30
C THR A 42 1.80 8.34 -3.07
N GLU A 43 1.45 7.68 -1.98
CA GLU A 43 1.80 6.28 -1.70
C GLU A 43 0.60 5.41 -2.05
N GLY A 44 0.83 4.42 -2.92
CA GLY A 44 -0.20 3.48 -3.35
C GLY A 44 -0.55 2.48 -2.26
N GLU A 45 -1.72 1.87 -2.37
CA GLU A 45 -2.04 0.69 -1.57
C GLU A 45 -1.14 -0.48 -1.98
N GLU A 46 -0.72 -1.28 -1.00
CA GLU A 46 -0.09 -2.56 -1.26
C GLU A 46 -1.11 -3.51 -1.91
N ALA A 47 -0.64 -4.35 -2.85
CA ALA A 47 -1.52 -5.31 -3.48
C ALA A 47 -1.96 -6.38 -2.47
N ASP A 48 -3.21 -6.84 -2.54
CA ASP A 48 -3.76 -7.78 -1.55
C ASP A 48 -2.97 -9.08 -1.44
N ASN A 49 -2.37 -9.54 -2.53
CA ASN A 49 -1.52 -10.74 -2.53
C ASN A 49 -0.18 -10.55 -1.81
N ASP A 50 0.28 -9.31 -1.64
CA ASP A 50 1.50 -8.99 -0.91
C ASP A 50 1.16 -8.67 0.56
N ALA A 51 -0.01 -8.07 0.80
CA ALA A 51 -0.49 -7.69 2.14
C ALA A 51 -1.06 -8.86 2.97
N TYR A 52 -1.60 -9.92 2.34
CA TYR A 52 -2.29 -11.00 3.05
C TYR A 52 -1.84 -12.39 2.62
N ASP A 53 -1.40 -13.18 3.59
CA ASP A 53 -1.06 -14.59 3.41
C ASP A 53 -2.28 -15.50 3.66
N PRO A 54 -2.63 -16.41 2.74
CA PRO A 54 -3.66 -17.40 2.97
C PRO A 54 -3.13 -18.54 3.87
N ASN A 55 -3.99 -19.06 4.74
CA ASN A 55 -3.80 -20.32 5.42
C ASN A 55 -4.53 -21.44 4.67
N VAL A 56 -3.87 -22.60 4.57
CA VAL A 56 -4.39 -23.77 3.85
C VAL A 56 -4.37 -24.98 4.77
N GLU A 57 -5.51 -25.66 4.86
CA GLU A 57 -5.68 -26.93 5.56
C GLU A 57 -5.69 -28.11 4.59
N GLU A 58 -5.27 -29.29 5.06
CA GLU A 58 -5.29 -30.49 4.24
C GLU A 58 -6.71 -31.08 4.11
N VAL A 59 -7.12 -31.35 2.88
CA VAL A 59 -8.38 -32.06 2.60
C VAL A 59 -8.12 -33.56 2.56
N ASN A 60 -8.56 -34.28 3.59
CA ASN A 60 -8.47 -35.74 3.66
C ASN A 60 -9.83 -36.40 3.47
N LYS A 61 -9.90 -37.42 2.60
CA LYS A 61 -11.11 -38.20 2.31
C LYS A 61 -10.82 -39.69 2.32
N ASP A 62 -11.78 -40.47 2.83
CA ASP A 62 -11.73 -41.92 2.76
C ASP A 62 -11.87 -42.43 1.33
N HIS A 63 -11.20 -43.55 1.02
CA HIS A 63 -11.25 -44.18 -0.29
C HIS A 63 -12.68 -44.53 -0.71
N GLY A 64 -13.08 -44.07 -1.91
CA GLY A 64 -14.43 -44.25 -2.45
C GLY A 64 -15.38 -43.09 -2.16
N THR A 65 -14.95 -42.11 -1.36
CA THR A 65 -15.68 -40.85 -1.14
C THR A 65 -15.16 -39.78 -2.10
N PRO A 66 -16.00 -39.19 -2.97
CA PRO A 66 -15.56 -38.09 -3.81
C PRO A 66 -15.33 -36.82 -2.98
N THR A 67 -14.32 -36.03 -3.38
CA THR A 67 -14.14 -34.67 -2.88
C THR A 67 -15.22 -33.75 -3.45
N THR A 68 -15.62 -32.74 -2.68
CA THR A 68 -16.55 -31.69 -3.10
C THR A 68 -15.82 -30.36 -3.28
N GLU A 69 -16.44 -29.43 -4.01
CA GLU A 69 -15.90 -28.06 -4.12
C GLU A 69 -15.79 -27.38 -2.76
N GLU A 70 -16.77 -27.60 -1.87
CA GLU A 70 -16.81 -27.06 -0.51
C GLU A 70 -15.65 -27.58 0.35
N ASP A 71 -15.25 -28.85 0.18
CA ASP A 71 -14.09 -29.39 0.88
C ASP A 71 -12.80 -28.64 0.54
N VAL A 72 -12.66 -28.20 -0.71
CA VAL A 72 -11.46 -27.51 -1.19
C VAL A 72 -11.50 -26.03 -0.84
N THR A 73 -12.64 -25.36 -1.05
CA THR A 73 -12.78 -23.92 -0.76
C THR A 73 -12.81 -23.64 0.74
N GLY A 74 -13.42 -24.52 1.54
CA GLY A 74 -13.45 -24.40 3.00
C GLY A 74 -12.09 -24.62 3.67
N ALA A 75 -11.14 -25.28 2.99
CA ALA A 75 -9.80 -25.50 3.50
C ALA A 75 -8.85 -24.30 3.30
N VAL A 76 -9.29 -23.24 2.61
CA VAL A 76 -8.48 -22.04 2.38
C VAL A 76 -9.12 -20.86 3.12
N THR A 77 -8.32 -20.17 3.92
CA THR A 77 -8.76 -18.98 4.67
C THR A 77 -7.74 -17.87 4.53
N VAL A 78 -8.16 -16.61 4.62
CA VAL A 78 -7.26 -15.45 4.69
C VAL A 78 -7.59 -14.68 5.97
N PRO A 79 -6.94 -15.01 7.10
CA PRO A 79 -7.42 -14.64 8.44
C PRO A 79 -7.42 -13.12 8.71
N ASP A 80 -6.47 -12.39 8.14
CA ASP A 80 -6.32 -10.95 8.34
C ASP A 80 -6.98 -10.11 7.22
N TYR A 81 -7.66 -10.76 6.27
CA TYR A 81 -8.31 -10.05 5.18
C TYR A 81 -9.54 -9.27 5.68
N PRO A 82 -9.62 -7.94 5.44
CA PRO A 82 -10.72 -7.12 5.92
C PRO A 82 -12.06 -7.56 5.33
N SER A 83 -13.05 -7.78 6.20
CA SER A 83 -14.40 -8.23 5.82
C SER A 83 -15.26 -7.15 5.14
N GLU A 84 -14.81 -5.90 5.14
CA GLU A 84 -15.58 -4.70 4.74
C GLU A 84 -15.06 -4.01 3.48
N LYS A 85 -14.22 -4.67 2.65
CA LYS A 85 -13.80 -4.08 1.36
C LYS A 85 -14.97 -3.85 0.41
#